data_AF-A0A8C7MI78-F1
#
_entry.id   AF-A0A8C7MI78-F1
#
_cell.length_a   1.000
_cell.length_b   1.000
_cell.length_c   1.000
_cell.angle_alpha   90.00
_cell.angle_beta   90.00
_cell.angle_gamma   90.00
#
_symmetry.space_group_name_H-M   'P 1'
#
loop_
_entity.id
_entity.type
_entity.pdbx_description
1 polymer ?
#
loop_
_entity_poly.entity_id
_entity_poly.type
_entity_poly.pdbx_seq_one_letter_code
_entity_poly.pdbx_strand_id
1 'polypeptide(L)'
;MLWMCFMLWIAWGWTVWCFYLLILWNIIYNAIVNLFIAVLLFRHVVVILDMEVVKSADEVAGKIGEPTPYVEGQSKAPQSAPNPSVHPLQPQNGNYGPSREFGGKKAMPLSAMPSTPGGSSKVVPIASLNPYQSKWTIRARVTNKSGIRTWSNSRGDGKLFSMEIVDESGEIRVTAFTQEVDKFYSIIETGKVFYISKGSLKIANKQYSSLKNDYEMTLNGESTIIPCEDTQDVPMVQCNFISIADLEAREKDAILDVIGVCKSVADVTRLTTKNNREVSKRTLNLMDQSGKLVEVTLWGEEAENFDGSGQPILAIKGAKLSDYGGRSLSASFSSTVMVNPDIPEAYKLRGWYDQEGHSMDGQSLTEARTGGGGGGNTNWKTLTDIKTEHLGHGDKADYFSCIATIVYIRKENCLYQACPSQDCSKKVVDQQNGMFRCEKCDKEFPNFKYRLILSANIADYGDNQWVTCFQESAEAILGQNAAYLGQLKDSNEAAFEEIFQQANFHTFIFRNRVKLETYNDESRIKATVMEVKPVDHKEYSKRLIMNIRKMAATQ
;
A
#
# COMPACT_ATOMS: atom_id res chain seq x y z
N MET A 1 68.77 38.86 7.90
CA MET A 1 67.83 39.13 9.02
C MET A 1 66.34 39.05 8.61
N LEU A 2 65.93 39.37 7.38
CA LEU A 2 64.52 39.17 6.96
C LEU A 2 64.13 37.72 6.62
N TRP A 3 65.08 36.81 6.40
CA TRP A 3 64.79 35.40 6.11
C TRP A 3 64.57 34.53 7.36
N MET A 4 65.13 34.91 8.51
CA MET A 4 64.90 34.22 9.80
C MET A 4 63.55 34.60 10.43
N CYS A 5 63.03 35.81 10.19
CA CYS A 5 61.67 36.17 10.62
C CYS A 5 60.57 35.46 9.82
N PHE A 6 60.84 35.08 8.55
CA PHE A 6 59.85 34.39 7.72
C PHE A 6 59.69 32.92 8.10
N MET A 7 60.77 32.24 8.55
CA MET A 7 60.65 30.86 9.06
C MET A 7 60.04 30.78 10.48
N LEU A 8 60.23 31.80 11.32
CA LEU A 8 59.57 31.87 12.64
C LEU A 8 58.06 32.13 12.55
N TRP A 9 57.59 32.82 11.49
CA TRP A 9 56.16 33.05 11.26
C TRP A 9 55.44 31.81 10.73
N ILE A 10 56.12 30.99 9.91
CA ILE A 10 55.58 29.71 9.43
C ILE A 10 55.54 28.66 10.57
N ALA A 11 56.51 28.67 11.48
CA ALA A 11 56.52 27.75 12.64
C ALA A 11 55.46 28.07 13.71
N TRP A 12 55.09 29.35 13.89
CA TRP A 12 54.01 29.77 14.79
C TRP A 12 52.60 29.57 14.19
N GLY A 13 52.45 29.69 12.86
CA GLY A 13 51.19 29.40 12.18
C GLY A 13 50.79 27.93 12.23
N TRP A 14 51.78 27.02 12.22
CA TRP A 14 51.53 25.57 12.28
C TRP A 14 51.26 25.04 13.69
N THR A 15 51.80 25.68 14.73
CA THR A 15 51.54 25.29 16.12
C THR A 15 50.15 25.73 16.60
N VAL A 16 49.62 26.86 16.13
CA VAL A 16 48.25 27.31 16.45
C VAL A 16 47.18 26.52 15.68
N TRP A 17 47.47 26.09 14.44
CA TRP A 17 46.57 25.23 13.67
C TRP A 17 46.55 23.78 14.18
N CYS A 18 47.69 23.24 14.62
CA CYS A 18 47.72 21.93 15.29
C CYS A 18 47.02 21.96 16.66
N PHE A 19 47.08 23.06 17.42
CA PHE A 19 46.34 23.17 18.69
C PHE A 19 44.82 23.24 18.50
N TYR A 20 44.32 23.91 17.45
CA TYR A 20 42.88 23.94 17.14
C TYR A 20 42.36 22.60 16.59
N LEU A 21 43.15 21.88 15.79
CA LEU A 21 42.78 20.53 15.33
C LEU A 21 42.83 19.48 16.46
N LEU A 22 43.73 19.61 17.44
CA LEU A 22 43.80 18.72 18.61
C LEU A 22 42.64 18.96 19.59
N ILE A 23 42.16 20.20 19.72
CA ILE A 23 40.97 20.51 20.53
C ILE A 23 39.68 19.99 19.85
N LEU A 24 39.60 20.02 18.52
CA LEU A 24 38.47 19.49 17.76
C LEU A 24 38.44 17.95 17.65
N TRP A 25 39.58 17.26 17.82
CA TRP A 25 39.61 15.79 17.85
C TRP A 25 39.10 15.23 19.19
N ASN A 26 39.21 15.97 20.30
CA ASN A 26 38.79 15.49 21.61
C ASN A 26 37.30 15.73 21.96
N ILE A 27 36.51 16.31 21.03
CA ILE A 27 35.09 16.66 21.25
C ILE A 27 34.21 16.07 20.14
N ILE A 28 34.45 14.81 19.80
CA ILE A 28 33.47 14.04 19.02
C ILE A 28 33.26 12.72 19.77
N TYR A 29 31.99 12.30 19.84
CA TYR A 29 31.49 11.00 20.31
C TYR A 29 30.69 10.98 21.63
N ASN A 30 29.59 11.73 21.63
CA ASN A 30 28.22 11.18 21.65
C ASN A 30 27.26 12.37 21.47
N ALA A 31 26.65 12.52 20.29
CA ALA A 31 25.73 13.62 20.02
C ALA A 31 24.55 13.15 19.15
N ILE A 32 23.35 13.60 19.50
CA ILE A 32 22.20 13.64 18.60
C ILE A 32 22.43 14.84 17.68
N VAL A 33 22.60 14.61 16.38
CA VAL A 33 22.91 15.69 15.42
C VAL A 33 21.72 15.91 14.50
N ASN A 34 21.13 17.11 14.55
CA ASN A 34 20.27 17.62 13.47
C ASN A 34 21.19 18.14 12.35
N LEU A 35 21.29 17.37 11.27
CA LEU A 35 22.19 17.66 10.17
C LEU A 35 21.43 18.27 8.98
N PHE A 36 21.91 19.40 8.47
CA PHE A 36 21.48 19.96 7.18
C PHE A 36 22.66 19.88 6.21
N ILE A 37 22.48 19.18 5.08
CA ILE A 37 23.51 19.08 4.03
C ILE A 37 23.09 20.01 2.90
N ALA A 38 23.88 21.05 2.65
CA ALA A 38 23.73 21.91 1.48
C ALA A 38 24.84 21.58 0.46
N VAL A 39 24.46 21.21 -0.76
CA VAL A 39 25.40 21.00 -1.86
C VAL A 39 25.53 22.30 -2.64
N LEU A 40 26.63 23.01 -2.44
CA LEU A 40 27.02 24.17 -3.23
C LEU A 40 28.29 23.85 -4.00
N LEU A 41 28.18 23.81 -5.32
CA LEU A 41 29.28 23.86 -6.29
C LEU A 41 30.50 22.97 -5.95
N PHE A 42 30.28 21.64 -6.00
CA PHE A 42 31.33 20.60 -6.00
C PHE A 42 32.24 20.52 -4.75
N ARG A 43 31.85 21.10 -3.61
CA ARG A 43 32.48 20.79 -2.31
C ARG A 43 31.44 20.53 -1.25
N HIS A 44 31.53 19.37 -0.58
CA HIS A 44 30.68 19.05 0.56
C HIS A 44 31.11 19.90 1.76
N VAL A 45 30.21 20.77 2.21
CA VAL A 45 30.38 21.54 3.44
C VAL A 45 29.30 21.10 4.41
N VAL A 46 29.71 20.70 5.61
CA VAL A 46 28.81 20.35 6.70
C VAL A 46 28.78 21.50 7.68
N VAL A 47 27.58 22.04 7.94
CA VAL A 47 27.37 23.10 8.93
C VAL A 47 26.56 22.51 10.09
N ILE A 48 27.14 22.55 11.29
CA ILE A 48 26.50 22.06 12.51
C ILE A 48 25.81 23.26 13.17
N LEU A 49 24.48 23.20 13.25
CA LEU A 49 23.65 24.30 13.77
C LEU A 49 23.57 24.31 15.30
N ASP A 50 23.71 23.15 15.93
CA ASP A 50 23.71 23.01 17.39
C ASP A 50 24.47 21.74 17.81
N MET A 51 25.09 21.74 18.99
CA MET A 51 25.86 20.61 19.52
C MET A 51 25.77 20.55 21.05
N GLU A 52 25.31 19.42 21.58
CA GLU A 52 25.26 19.12 23.00
C GLU A 52 26.25 17.99 23.35
N VAL A 53 27.09 18.21 24.35
CA VAL A 53 28.12 17.24 24.78
C VAL A 53 27.56 16.33 25.86
N VAL A 54 27.44 15.02 25.57
CA VAL A 54 26.80 14.06 26.48
C VAL A 54 27.75 13.52 27.57
N LYS A 55 29.05 13.34 27.27
CA LYS A 55 30.10 12.95 28.22
C LYS A 55 31.47 13.48 27.79
N SER A 56 32.34 13.77 28.75
CA SER A 56 33.70 14.24 28.46
C SER A 56 34.65 13.08 28.13
N ALA A 57 35.74 13.35 27.40
CA ALA A 57 36.72 12.34 27.02
C ALA A 57 37.37 11.64 28.22
N ASP A 58 37.47 12.32 29.36
CA ASP A 58 38.03 11.78 30.60
C ASP A 58 37.12 10.70 31.23
N GLU A 59 35.83 10.71 30.89
CA GLU A 59 34.83 9.76 31.39
C GLU A 59 34.71 8.49 30.54
N VAL A 60 35.41 8.43 29.39
CA VAL A 60 35.33 7.32 28.42
C VAL A 60 36.69 6.67 28.25
N ALA A 61 36.97 5.61 29.02
CA ALA A 61 38.23 4.89 28.93
C ALA A 61 38.30 3.98 27.68
N GLY A 62 39.10 4.36 26.67
CA GLY A 62 39.52 3.49 25.57
C GLY A 62 39.72 4.18 24.22
N LYS A 63 40.69 3.70 23.41
CA LYS A 63 40.90 4.15 22.03
C LYS A 63 39.81 3.53 21.13
N ILE A 64 38.95 4.36 20.54
CA ILE A 64 37.88 3.89 19.63
C ILE A 64 38.38 3.95 18.18
N GLY A 65 38.75 2.78 17.65
CA GLY A 65 39.01 2.54 16.22
C GLY A 65 40.32 3.10 15.63
N GLU A 66 40.54 2.79 14.35
CA GLU A 66 41.59 3.39 13.49
C GLU A 66 40.95 3.91 12.20
N PRO A 67 40.78 5.23 12.04
CA PRO A 67 40.08 5.79 10.88
C PRO A 67 40.94 5.68 9.61
N THR A 68 40.37 5.10 8.55
CA THR A 68 40.96 5.07 7.21
C THR A 68 40.30 6.08 6.27
N PRO A 69 41.03 6.65 5.29
CA PRO A 69 40.48 7.58 4.31
C PRO A 69 39.36 6.95 3.48
N TYR A 70 38.26 7.67 3.29
CA TYR A 70 37.15 7.25 2.43
C TYR A 70 37.49 7.56 0.95
N VAL A 71 37.45 6.54 0.09
CA VAL A 71 37.63 6.67 -1.36
C VAL A 71 36.39 6.12 -2.06
N GLU A 72 35.73 6.96 -2.86
CA GLU A 72 34.56 6.56 -3.66
C GLU A 72 34.94 5.46 -4.68
N GLY A 73 34.22 4.33 -4.66
CA GLY A 73 34.26 3.33 -5.73
C GLY A 73 34.88 1.96 -5.41
N GLN A 74 35.16 1.60 -4.15
CA GLN A 74 35.51 0.21 -3.78
C GLN A 74 34.53 -0.38 -2.77
N SER A 75 33.57 -1.16 -3.25
CA SER A 75 32.82 -2.13 -2.43
C SER A 75 33.75 -3.27 -2.01
N LYS A 76 34.25 -3.26 -0.77
CA LYS A 76 34.84 -4.45 -0.15
C LYS A 76 33.72 -5.42 0.23
N ALA A 77 33.86 -6.66 -0.21
CA ALA A 77 32.99 -7.77 0.19
C ALA A 77 32.98 -7.94 1.72
N PRO A 78 31.83 -8.32 2.33
CA PRO A 78 31.77 -8.56 3.76
C PRO A 78 32.65 -9.77 4.14
N GLN A 79 33.56 -9.56 5.09
CA GLN A 79 34.32 -10.61 5.74
C GLN A 79 33.37 -11.52 6.54
N SER A 80 33.47 -12.81 6.28
CA SER A 80 32.75 -13.88 6.96
C SER A 80 33.14 -13.98 8.43
N ALA A 81 32.13 -13.99 9.30
CA ALA A 81 32.28 -14.42 10.68
C ALA A 81 32.62 -15.93 10.75
N PRO A 82 33.38 -16.38 11.76
CA PRO A 82 33.77 -17.78 11.90
C PRO A 82 32.55 -18.66 12.28
N ASN A 83 32.41 -19.78 11.57
CA ASN A 83 31.40 -20.81 11.81
C ASN A 83 31.49 -21.39 13.24
N PRO A 84 30.35 -21.59 13.94
CA PRO A 84 30.29 -22.53 15.04
C PRO A 84 30.31 -23.97 14.51
N SER A 85 31.18 -24.77 15.11
CA SER A 85 31.45 -26.18 14.83
C SER A 85 30.21 -27.07 15.06
N VAL A 86 29.86 -27.82 14.03
CA VAL A 86 28.89 -28.92 14.05
C VAL A 86 29.53 -30.11 14.78
N HIS A 87 28.97 -30.50 15.92
CA HIS A 87 29.24 -31.79 16.54
C HIS A 87 28.35 -32.87 15.89
N PRO A 88 28.92 -33.95 15.33
CA PRO A 88 28.14 -35.10 14.85
C PRO A 88 27.64 -35.92 16.05
N LEU A 89 26.32 -36.03 16.21
CA LEU A 89 25.71 -37.03 17.09
C LEU A 89 25.77 -38.39 16.40
N GLN A 90 26.70 -39.19 16.90
CA GLN A 90 26.96 -40.57 16.54
C GLN A 90 25.78 -41.48 16.96
N PRO A 91 25.28 -42.37 16.09
CA PRO A 91 24.25 -43.33 16.45
C PRO A 91 24.80 -44.39 17.42
N GLN A 92 24.09 -44.57 18.53
CA GLN A 92 24.40 -45.55 19.56
C GLN A 92 24.13 -46.96 19.03
N ASN A 93 25.20 -47.74 18.95
CA ASN A 93 25.21 -49.13 18.50
C ASN A 93 24.76 -50.03 19.65
N GLY A 94 23.53 -50.53 19.57
CA GLY A 94 22.99 -51.58 20.44
C GLY A 94 23.26 -52.96 19.85
N ASN A 95 24.10 -53.72 20.54
CA ASN A 95 24.63 -55.05 20.24
C ASN A 95 23.54 -56.14 20.18
N TYR A 96 23.40 -56.85 19.04
CA TYR A 96 22.85 -58.22 19.00
C TYR A 96 23.55 -59.06 17.92
N GLY A 97 24.00 -60.25 18.34
CA GLY A 97 24.74 -61.24 17.55
C GLY A 97 23.90 -62.07 16.56
N PRO A 98 24.49 -63.10 15.94
CA PRO A 98 24.27 -63.39 14.52
C PRO A 98 23.28 -64.53 14.22
N SER A 99 22.73 -64.44 12.99
CA SER A 99 22.42 -65.53 12.04
C SER A 99 21.65 -66.76 12.53
N ARG A 100 20.45 -66.96 11.97
CA ARG A 100 19.98 -68.28 11.50
C ARG A 100 18.88 -68.13 10.44
N GLU A 101 19.14 -68.74 9.29
CA GLU A 101 18.16 -69.02 8.23
C GLU A 101 17.04 -69.94 8.74
N PHE A 102 15.79 -69.72 8.28
CA PHE A 102 14.94 -70.69 7.54
C PHE A 102 13.46 -70.23 7.48
N GLY A 103 12.85 -70.32 6.29
CA GLY A 103 11.49 -70.86 6.14
C GLY A 103 10.27 -69.92 6.07
N GLY A 104 9.83 -69.59 4.85
CA GLY A 104 8.50 -69.92 4.33
C GLY A 104 7.20 -69.36 4.97
N LYS A 105 6.54 -68.46 4.20
CA LYS A 105 5.08 -68.32 3.96
C LYS A 105 4.11 -68.15 5.15
N LYS A 106 3.43 -66.99 5.20
CA LYS A 106 1.99 -66.81 4.86
C LYS A 106 1.55 -65.35 5.10
N ALA A 107 0.94 -64.75 4.09
CA ALA A 107 0.27 -63.46 4.15
C ALA A 107 -1.19 -63.64 4.60
N MET A 108 -1.71 -62.66 5.34
CA MET A 108 -3.13 -62.46 5.62
C MET A 108 -3.54 -61.05 5.13
N PRO A 109 -4.81 -60.84 4.74
CA PRO A 109 -5.15 -59.95 3.63
C PRO A 109 -5.40 -58.50 4.08
N LEU A 110 -4.90 -57.56 3.27
CA LEU A 110 -5.29 -56.15 3.35
C LEU A 110 -6.64 -55.98 2.65
N SER A 111 -7.56 -55.32 3.35
CA SER A 111 -8.88 -54.89 2.91
C SER A 111 -8.89 -54.27 1.51
N ALA A 112 -9.85 -54.69 0.70
CA ALA A 112 -10.06 -54.25 -0.67
C ALA A 112 -10.38 -52.74 -0.74
N MET A 113 -9.57 -52.01 -1.49
CA MET A 113 -9.86 -50.63 -1.92
C MET A 113 -10.79 -50.63 -3.14
N PRO A 114 -11.69 -49.65 -3.29
CA PRO A 114 -12.57 -49.55 -4.45
C PRO A 114 -11.78 -49.41 -5.76
N SER A 115 -12.23 -50.10 -6.80
CA SER A 115 -11.60 -50.10 -8.12
C SER A 115 -11.95 -48.84 -8.90
N THR A 116 -10.95 -48.11 -9.39
CA THR A 116 -11.13 -46.94 -10.26
C THR A 116 -11.54 -47.35 -11.68
N PRO A 117 -12.46 -46.63 -12.35
CA PRO A 117 -12.76 -46.86 -13.76
C PRO A 117 -11.56 -46.41 -14.62
N GLY A 118 -10.89 -47.34 -15.31
CA GLY A 118 -9.79 -47.02 -16.23
C GLY A 118 -8.50 -47.85 -16.07
N GLY A 119 -8.45 -48.78 -15.12
CA GLY A 119 -7.36 -49.75 -14.98
C GLY A 119 -6.23 -49.29 -14.04
N SER A 120 -5.97 -50.13 -13.04
CA SER A 120 -4.78 -50.28 -12.17
C SER A 120 -3.88 -49.07 -11.81
N SER A 121 -4.34 -47.83 -11.91
CA SER A 121 -3.57 -46.66 -11.49
C SER A 121 -3.91 -46.37 -10.03
N LYS A 122 -2.92 -46.57 -9.15
CA LYS A 122 -3.05 -46.18 -7.73
C LYS A 122 -3.30 -44.67 -7.66
N VAL A 123 -4.33 -44.27 -6.91
CA VAL A 123 -4.57 -42.85 -6.60
C VAL A 123 -3.40 -42.35 -5.78
N VAL A 124 -2.79 -41.23 -6.20
CA VAL A 124 -1.68 -40.59 -5.49
C VAL A 124 -2.13 -39.24 -4.95
N PRO A 125 -1.58 -38.80 -3.80
CA PRO A 125 -1.86 -37.47 -3.28
C PRO A 125 -1.19 -36.37 -4.12
N ILE A 126 -1.83 -35.21 -4.24
CA ILE A 126 -1.35 -34.01 -4.93
C ILE A 126 0.06 -33.63 -4.47
N ALA A 127 0.33 -33.70 -3.16
CA ALA A 127 1.64 -33.34 -2.60
C ALA A 127 2.78 -34.28 -3.04
N SER A 128 2.48 -35.49 -3.54
CA SER A 128 3.49 -36.43 -4.04
C SER A 128 3.80 -36.27 -5.53
N LEU A 129 3.01 -35.44 -6.23
CA LEU A 129 3.19 -35.19 -7.66
C LEU A 129 4.53 -34.52 -7.92
N ASN A 130 5.26 -35.04 -8.91
CA ASN A 130 6.53 -34.49 -9.36
C ASN A 130 6.66 -34.60 -10.89
N PRO A 131 7.45 -33.73 -11.54
CA PRO A 131 7.61 -33.73 -13.00
C PRO A 131 8.17 -35.01 -13.62
N TYR A 132 8.79 -35.88 -12.81
CA TYR A 132 9.44 -37.11 -13.28
C TYR A 132 8.51 -38.33 -13.28
N GLN A 133 7.31 -38.20 -12.70
CA GLN A 133 6.31 -39.26 -12.66
C GLN A 133 5.27 -39.05 -13.77
N SER A 134 5.26 -39.94 -14.76
CA SER A 134 4.32 -39.88 -15.90
C SER A 134 3.06 -40.71 -15.68
N LYS A 135 3.06 -41.65 -14.73
CA LYS A 135 1.91 -42.50 -14.38
C LYS A 135 1.40 -42.15 -12.99
N TRP A 136 0.32 -41.40 -12.96
CA TRP A 136 -0.42 -41.05 -11.75
C TRP A 136 -1.88 -40.78 -12.07
N THR A 137 -2.71 -40.96 -11.06
CA THR A 137 -4.10 -40.52 -11.04
C THR A 137 -4.33 -39.84 -9.70
N ILE A 138 -4.90 -38.64 -9.70
CA ILE A 138 -5.33 -37.97 -8.48
C ILE A 138 -6.86 -37.99 -8.39
N ARG A 139 -7.38 -37.97 -7.17
CA ARG A 139 -8.80 -37.79 -6.86
C ARG A 139 -8.90 -36.45 -6.13
N ALA A 140 -9.48 -35.45 -6.77
CA ALA A 140 -9.47 -34.09 -6.23
C ALA A 140 -10.80 -33.37 -6.51
N ARG A 141 -11.16 -32.48 -5.59
CA ARG A 141 -12.34 -31.61 -5.70
C ARG A 141 -11.95 -30.32 -6.40
N VAL A 142 -12.76 -29.87 -7.35
CA VAL A 142 -12.56 -28.56 -8.00
C VAL A 142 -13.01 -27.47 -7.05
N THR A 143 -12.08 -26.61 -6.63
CA THR A 143 -12.34 -25.51 -5.70
C THR A 143 -12.62 -24.21 -6.43
N ASN A 144 -11.98 -24.00 -7.57
CA ASN A 144 -12.15 -22.82 -8.40
C ASN A 144 -12.03 -23.17 -9.89
N LYS A 145 -12.75 -22.44 -10.75
CA LYS A 145 -12.72 -22.59 -12.20
C LYS A 145 -12.81 -21.21 -12.85
N SER A 146 -11.79 -20.83 -13.61
CA SER A 146 -11.78 -19.55 -14.31
C SER A 146 -12.65 -19.59 -15.58
N GLY A 147 -13.14 -18.42 -16.01
CA GLY A 147 -13.67 -18.24 -17.36
C GLY A 147 -12.63 -18.53 -18.46
N ILE A 148 -13.10 -18.71 -19.70
CA ILE A 148 -12.25 -18.92 -20.86
C ILE A 148 -11.58 -17.60 -21.26
N ARG A 149 -10.25 -17.59 -21.28
CA ARG A 149 -9.45 -16.46 -21.74
C ARG A 149 -8.90 -16.73 -23.13
N THR A 150 -9.00 -15.75 -24.02
CA THR A 150 -8.41 -15.79 -25.36
C THR A 150 -7.15 -14.94 -25.43
N TRP A 151 -6.23 -15.35 -26.31
CA TRP A 151 -5.04 -14.59 -26.66
C TRP A 151 -4.82 -14.69 -28.17
N SER A 152 -4.22 -13.65 -28.73
CA SER A 152 -3.81 -13.56 -30.13
C SER A 152 -2.38 -13.04 -30.18
N ASN A 153 -1.49 -13.76 -30.84
CA ASN A 153 -0.11 -13.32 -31.07
C ASN A 153 0.36 -13.72 -32.47
N SER A 154 1.57 -13.35 -32.83
CA SER A 154 2.15 -13.64 -34.16
C SER A 154 2.28 -15.14 -34.48
N ARG A 155 2.18 -16.02 -33.48
CA ARG A 155 2.22 -17.49 -33.63
C ARG A 155 0.82 -18.12 -33.71
N GLY A 156 -0.23 -17.33 -33.60
CA GLY A 156 -1.62 -17.77 -33.74
C GLY A 156 -2.52 -17.28 -32.61
N ASP A 157 -3.77 -17.74 -32.67
CA ASP A 157 -4.78 -17.47 -31.67
C ASP A 157 -4.98 -18.69 -30.79
N GLY A 158 -5.26 -18.47 -29.51
CA GLY A 158 -5.51 -19.54 -28.56
C GLY A 158 -6.47 -19.14 -27.47
N LYS A 159 -6.93 -20.15 -26.74
CA LYS A 159 -7.75 -20.01 -25.55
C LYS A 159 -7.22 -20.86 -24.42
N LEU A 160 -7.50 -20.49 -23.18
CA LEU A 160 -7.17 -21.27 -22.00
C LEU A 160 -8.22 -21.06 -20.92
N PHE A 161 -8.34 -22.05 -20.04
CA PHE A 161 -8.94 -21.87 -18.73
C PHE A 161 -8.07 -22.57 -17.69
N SER A 162 -8.19 -22.14 -16.44
CA SER A 162 -7.52 -22.79 -15.32
C SER A 162 -8.53 -23.15 -14.24
N MET A 163 -8.24 -24.21 -13.51
CA MET A 163 -8.97 -24.62 -12.31
C MET A 163 -8.01 -24.85 -11.16
N GLU A 164 -8.51 -24.71 -9.95
CA GLU A 164 -7.80 -25.09 -8.73
C GLU A 164 -8.51 -26.32 -8.16
N ILE A 165 -7.72 -27.29 -7.71
CA ILE A 165 -8.23 -28.55 -7.18
C ILE A 165 -7.56 -28.86 -5.84
N VAL A 166 -8.27 -29.56 -4.96
CA VAL A 166 -7.82 -29.93 -3.62
C VAL A 166 -8.04 -31.42 -3.34
N ASP A 167 -7.10 -32.01 -2.61
CA ASP A 167 -7.24 -33.32 -1.98
C ASP A 167 -6.77 -33.26 -0.51
N GLU A 168 -6.71 -34.40 0.18
CA GLU A 168 -6.27 -34.49 1.58
C GLU A 168 -4.83 -33.98 1.83
N SER A 169 -4.02 -33.88 0.78
CA SER A 169 -2.60 -33.54 0.87
C SER A 169 -2.28 -32.08 0.50
N GLY A 170 -3.11 -31.45 -0.34
CA GLY A 170 -2.91 -30.05 -0.70
C GLY A 170 -3.70 -29.59 -1.92
N GLU A 171 -3.38 -28.37 -2.37
CA GLU A 171 -4.00 -27.70 -3.52
C GLU A 171 -3.04 -27.67 -4.71
N ILE A 172 -3.56 -27.76 -5.93
CA ILE A 172 -2.76 -27.54 -7.15
C ILE A 172 -3.59 -26.83 -8.22
N ARG A 173 -2.92 -26.00 -9.01
CA ARG A 173 -3.52 -25.34 -10.17
C ARG A 173 -3.38 -26.22 -11.40
N VAL A 174 -4.46 -26.35 -12.16
CA VAL A 174 -4.50 -27.07 -13.43
C VAL A 174 -4.90 -26.11 -14.55
N THR A 175 -4.20 -26.14 -15.68
CA THR A 175 -4.46 -25.29 -16.85
C THR A 175 -4.71 -26.14 -18.08
N ALA A 176 -5.74 -25.80 -18.86
CA ALA A 176 -6.05 -26.39 -20.15
C ALA A 176 -5.87 -25.34 -21.25
N PHE A 177 -5.27 -25.73 -22.37
CA PHE A 177 -5.07 -24.86 -23.53
C PHE A 177 -5.92 -25.35 -24.70
N THR A 178 -6.30 -24.44 -25.58
CA THR A 178 -6.88 -24.69 -26.92
C THR A 178 -7.88 -25.86 -26.98
N GLN A 179 -7.44 -27.05 -27.40
CA GLN A 179 -8.29 -28.23 -27.62
C GLN A 179 -8.79 -28.84 -26.30
N GLU A 180 -7.97 -28.80 -25.26
CA GLU A 180 -8.34 -29.28 -23.93
C GLU A 180 -9.40 -28.39 -23.28
N VAL A 181 -9.49 -27.11 -23.67
CA VAL A 181 -10.60 -26.23 -23.28
C VAL A 181 -11.92 -26.77 -23.82
N ASP A 182 -11.97 -27.09 -25.11
CA ASP A 182 -13.18 -27.61 -25.76
C ASP A 182 -13.60 -28.96 -25.19
N LYS A 183 -12.63 -29.79 -24.81
CA LYS A 183 -12.87 -31.14 -24.28
C LYS A 183 -13.38 -31.12 -22.83
N PHE A 184 -12.82 -30.29 -21.97
CA PHE A 184 -13.02 -30.43 -20.51
C PHE A 184 -13.85 -29.32 -19.87
N TYR A 185 -13.94 -28.14 -20.49
CA TYR A 185 -14.57 -26.99 -19.84
C TYR A 185 -16.03 -27.23 -19.48
N SER A 186 -16.81 -27.92 -20.32
CA SER A 186 -18.23 -28.21 -20.05
C SER A 186 -18.45 -29.28 -18.98
N ILE A 187 -17.48 -30.17 -18.76
CA ILE A 187 -17.58 -31.31 -17.84
C ILE A 187 -17.16 -30.92 -16.42
N ILE A 188 -16.23 -29.97 -16.30
CA ILE A 188 -15.69 -29.53 -15.01
C ILE A 188 -16.65 -28.55 -14.35
N GLU A 189 -17.09 -28.88 -13.14
CA GLU A 189 -17.92 -28.03 -12.31
C GLU A 189 -17.28 -27.85 -10.93
N THR A 190 -17.35 -26.62 -10.42
CA THR A 190 -16.87 -26.28 -9.08
C THR A 190 -17.63 -27.08 -8.01
N GLY A 191 -16.93 -27.57 -7.00
CA GLY A 191 -17.49 -28.38 -5.91
C GLY A 191 -17.54 -29.88 -6.18
N LYS A 192 -17.46 -30.33 -7.44
CA LYS A 192 -17.46 -31.76 -7.79
C LYS A 192 -16.06 -32.38 -7.69
N VAL A 193 -16.02 -33.69 -7.47
CA VAL A 193 -14.78 -34.48 -7.37
C VAL A 193 -14.53 -35.20 -8.69
N PHE A 194 -13.29 -35.19 -9.15
CA PHE A 194 -12.87 -35.84 -10.38
C PHE A 194 -11.62 -36.67 -10.17
N TYR A 195 -11.53 -37.77 -10.92
CA TYR A 195 -10.28 -38.46 -11.18
C TYR A 195 -9.57 -37.78 -12.35
N ILE A 196 -8.36 -37.29 -12.13
CA ILE A 196 -7.52 -36.65 -13.14
C ILE A 196 -6.25 -37.47 -13.31
N SER A 197 -5.94 -37.85 -14.54
CA SER A 197 -4.73 -38.62 -14.86
C SER A 197 -4.00 -38.02 -16.05
N LYS A 198 -2.69 -38.29 -16.13
CA LYS A 198 -1.83 -37.99 -17.29
C LYS A 198 -1.76 -36.49 -17.65
N GLY A 199 -1.44 -35.63 -16.68
CA GLY A 199 -1.09 -34.22 -16.89
C GLY A 199 0.42 -33.99 -16.92
N SER A 200 0.86 -32.86 -17.50
CA SER A 200 2.25 -32.41 -17.44
C SER A 200 2.44 -31.47 -16.25
N LEU A 201 3.39 -31.75 -15.37
CA LEU A 201 3.72 -30.89 -14.23
C LEU A 201 4.91 -29.99 -14.57
N LYS A 202 4.77 -28.70 -14.23
CA LYS A 202 5.81 -27.68 -14.38
C LYS A 202 5.96 -26.91 -13.08
N ILE A 203 7.06 -26.18 -12.94
CA ILE A 203 7.25 -25.24 -11.81
C ILE A 203 6.16 -24.18 -11.89
N ALA A 204 5.45 -23.98 -10.78
CA ALA A 204 4.34 -23.04 -10.69
C ALA A 204 4.80 -21.61 -10.96
N ASN A 205 4.09 -20.90 -11.83
CA ASN A 205 4.35 -19.49 -12.01
C ASN A 205 3.64 -18.68 -10.90
N LYS A 206 4.36 -18.40 -9.81
CA LYS A 206 3.87 -17.64 -8.65
C LYS A 206 3.46 -16.20 -8.96
N GLN A 207 3.76 -15.68 -10.16
CA GLN A 207 3.21 -14.39 -10.60
C GLN A 207 1.71 -14.47 -10.91
N TYR A 208 1.19 -15.67 -11.23
CA TYR A 208 -0.20 -15.86 -11.64
C TYR A 208 -1.00 -16.76 -10.70
N SER A 209 -0.35 -17.51 -9.80
CA SER A 209 -0.99 -18.40 -8.82
C SER A 209 -0.69 -17.98 -7.40
N SER A 210 -1.74 -17.92 -6.56
CA SER A 210 -1.70 -17.70 -5.12
C SER A 210 -1.49 -18.99 -4.31
N LEU A 211 -1.45 -20.15 -4.95
CA LEU A 211 -1.33 -21.45 -4.27
C LEU A 211 0.08 -21.65 -3.73
N LYS A 212 0.18 -22.33 -2.58
CA LYS A 212 1.46 -22.64 -1.93
C LYS A 212 2.28 -23.69 -2.70
N ASN A 213 1.63 -24.54 -3.48
CA ASN A 213 2.28 -25.64 -4.22
C ASN A 213 3.31 -25.14 -5.25
N ASP A 214 4.50 -25.75 -5.26
CA ASP A 214 5.62 -25.39 -6.13
C ASP A 214 5.43 -25.85 -7.58
N TYR A 215 4.45 -26.71 -7.83
CA TYR A 215 4.11 -27.21 -9.16
C TYR A 215 2.72 -26.77 -9.63
N GLU A 216 2.58 -26.61 -10.94
CA GLU A 216 1.32 -26.44 -11.64
C GLU A 216 1.17 -27.53 -12.71
N MET A 217 -0.08 -27.90 -12.99
CA MET A 217 -0.41 -28.96 -13.93
C MET A 217 -0.96 -28.37 -15.23
N THR A 218 -0.55 -28.92 -16.36
CA THR A 218 -1.11 -28.64 -17.68
C THR A 218 -1.76 -29.90 -18.24
N LEU A 219 -3.03 -29.79 -18.66
CA LEU A 219 -3.72 -30.87 -19.36
C LEU A 219 -3.20 -30.96 -20.80
N ASN A 220 -3.11 -32.18 -21.31
CA ASN A 220 -2.69 -32.50 -22.67
C ASN A 220 -3.67 -33.49 -23.33
N GLY A 221 -3.42 -33.85 -24.59
CA GLY A 221 -4.30 -34.75 -25.34
C GLY A 221 -4.49 -36.14 -24.71
N GLU A 222 -3.53 -36.60 -23.89
CA GLU A 222 -3.60 -37.87 -23.18
C GLU A 222 -4.27 -37.77 -21.80
N SER A 223 -4.53 -36.56 -21.32
CA SER A 223 -5.19 -36.35 -20.04
C SER A 223 -6.61 -36.89 -20.04
N THR A 224 -7.01 -37.45 -18.90
CA THR A 224 -8.36 -37.98 -18.67
C THR A 224 -8.93 -37.34 -17.41
N ILE A 225 -10.17 -36.88 -17.50
CA ILE A 225 -10.95 -36.33 -16.39
C ILE A 225 -12.25 -37.12 -16.31
N ILE A 226 -12.48 -37.82 -15.19
CA ILE A 226 -13.65 -38.68 -14.98
C ILE A 226 -14.34 -38.24 -13.69
N PRO A 227 -15.65 -37.94 -13.69
CA PRO A 227 -16.39 -37.63 -12.46
C PRO A 227 -16.29 -38.76 -11.43
N CYS A 228 -16.19 -38.39 -10.15
CA CYS A 228 -16.18 -39.31 -9.02
C CYS A 228 -17.41 -39.02 -8.15
N GLU A 229 -18.28 -40.02 -7.96
CA GLU A 229 -19.48 -39.91 -7.11
C GLU A 229 -19.16 -40.07 -5.62
N ASP A 230 -18.05 -40.74 -5.29
CA ASP A 230 -17.59 -40.89 -3.92
C ASP A 230 -16.87 -39.61 -3.46
N THR A 231 -17.51 -38.79 -2.63
CA THR A 231 -16.97 -37.49 -2.18
C THR A 231 -16.58 -37.44 -0.69
N GLN A 232 -16.79 -38.53 0.06
CA GLN A 232 -16.79 -38.53 1.54
C GLN A 232 -15.43 -38.17 2.17
N ASP A 233 -14.31 -38.48 1.51
CA ASP A 233 -12.96 -38.31 2.08
C ASP A 233 -12.21 -37.09 1.53
N VAL A 234 -12.71 -36.47 0.45
CA VAL A 234 -11.99 -35.35 -0.19
C VAL A 234 -12.36 -34.06 0.54
N PRO A 235 -11.40 -33.31 1.13
CA PRO A 235 -11.71 -32.13 1.92
C PRO A 235 -12.45 -31.05 1.12
N MET A 236 -13.26 -30.27 1.83
CA MET A 236 -13.79 -29.00 1.32
C MET A 236 -12.67 -27.95 1.29
N VAL A 237 -12.88 -26.87 0.54
CA VAL A 237 -11.93 -25.75 0.43
C VAL A 237 -11.47 -25.31 1.82
N GLN A 238 -10.17 -25.38 2.10
CA GLN A 238 -9.61 -24.88 3.36
C GLN A 238 -9.36 -23.38 3.23
N CYS A 239 -9.97 -22.59 4.11
CA CYS A 239 -9.76 -21.15 4.20
C CYS A 239 -9.12 -20.81 5.55
N ASN A 240 -8.03 -20.05 5.51
CA ASN A 240 -7.35 -19.57 6.71
C ASN A 240 -7.78 -18.13 6.99
N PHE A 241 -9.02 -17.98 7.48
CA PHE A 241 -9.62 -16.66 7.64
C PHE A 241 -8.88 -15.78 8.64
N ILE A 242 -8.70 -14.52 8.25
CA ILE A 242 -8.19 -13.46 9.10
C ILE A 242 -9.36 -12.52 9.44
N SER A 243 -9.45 -12.08 10.70
CA SER A 243 -10.46 -11.10 11.09
C SER A 243 -10.26 -9.79 10.33
N ILE A 244 -11.36 -9.12 10.01
CA ILE A 244 -11.34 -7.84 9.32
C ILE A 244 -10.53 -6.82 10.12
N ALA A 245 -10.64 -6.78 11.45
CA ALA A 245 -9.85 -5.87 12.29
C ALA A 245 -8.32 -6.05 12.13
N ASP A 246 -7.85 -7.28 11.91
CA ASP A 246 -6.43 -7.59 11.80
C ASP A 246 -5.84 -7.14 10.45
N LEU A 247 -6.67 -6.74 9.48
CA LEU A 247 -6.21 -6.27 8.17
C LEU A 247 -5.37 -4.99 8.26
N GLU A 248 -5.61 -4.14 9.27
CA GLU A 248 -4.82 -2.92 9.49
C GLU A 248 -3.32 -3.21 9.68
N ALA A 249 -3.00 -4.31 10.35
CA ALA A 249 -1.64 -4.72 10.68
C ALA A 249 -0.93 -5.49 9.55
N ARG A 250 -1.63 -5.82 8.46
CA ARG A 250 -1.07 -6.61 7.35
C ARG A 250 -0.41 -5.72 6.31
N GLU A 251 0.55 -6.30 5.59
CA GLU A 251 1.27 -5.56 4.54
C GLU A 251 0.41 -5.42 3.28
N LYS A 252 0.59 -4.30 2.57
CA LYS A 252 -0.03 -4.08 1.27
C LYS A 252 0.32 -5.23 0.31
N ASP A 253 -0.60 -5.54 -0.60
CA ASP A 253 -0.46 -6.58 -1.62
C ASP A 253 -0.45 -8.02 -1.07
N ALA A 254 -0.60 -8.20 0.25
CA ALA A 254 -0.79 -9.51 0.86
C ALA A 254 -2.05 -10.20 0.33
N ILE A 255 -1.97 -11.52 0.17
CA ILE A 255 -3.07 -12.38 -0.28
C ILE A 255 -3.60 -13.11 0.95
N LEU A 256 -4.85 -12.86 1.30
CA LEU A 256 -5.45 -13.26 2.58
C LEU A 256 -6.83 -13.89 2.33
N ASP A 257 -7.26 -14.77 3.22
CA ASP A 257 -8.62 -15.30 3.23
C ASP A 257 -9.44 -14.49 4.24
N VAL A 258 -10.63 -14.03 3.85
CA VAL A 258 -11.54 -13.28 4.74
C VAL A 258 -12.95 -13.84 4.67
N ILE A 259 -13.71 -13.67 5.74
CA ILE A 259 -15.12 -14.03 5.81
C ILE A 259 -15.91 -12.93 6.53
N GLY A 260 -17.08 -12.59 6.02
CA GLY A 260 -17.93 -11.56 6.62
C GLY A 260 -19.32 -11.51 6.01
N VAL A 261 -20.23 -10.82 6.69
CA VAL A 261 -21.58 -10.51 6.23
C VAL A 261 -21.50 -9.33 5.26
N CYS A 262 -22.15 -9.46 4.10
CA CYS A 262 -22.29 -8.38 3.14
C CYS A 262 -23.34 -7.38 3.63
N LYS A 263 -22.89 -6.24 4.18
CA LYS A 263 -23.78 -5.23 4.76
C LYS A 263 -24.43 -4.34 3.70
N SER A 264 -23.69 -3.98 2.65
CA SER A 264 -24.18 -3.13 1.57
C SER A 264 -23.45 -3.40 0.27
N VAL A 265 -24.13 -3.20 -0.86
CA VAL A 265 -23.59 -3.41 -2.20
C VAL A 265 -23.87 -2.18 -3.04
N ALA A 266 -22.87 -1.72 -3.80
CA ALA A 266 -23.01 -0.63 -4.74
C ALA A 266 -23.46 -1.14 -6.13
N ASP A 267 -23.94 -0.23 -6.96
CA ASP A 267 -24.27 -0.54 -8.35
C ASP A 267 -23.04 -0.96 -9.16
N VAL A 268 -23.25 -1.78 -10.19
CA VAL A 268 -22.17 -2.15 -11.12
C VAL A 268 -21.74 -0.91 -11.90
N THR A 269 -20.44 -0.66 -11.93
CA THR A 269 -19.81 0.37 -12.73
C THR A 269 -18.94 -0.26 -13.80
N ARG A 270 -18.90 0.32 -15.00
CA ARG A 270 -17.98 -0.11 -16.06
C ARG A 270 -16.79 0.83 -16.12
N LEU A 271 -15.59 0.26 -16.15
CA LEU A 271 -14.33 1.01 -16.21
C LEU A 271 -13.54 0.59 -17.44
N THR A 272 -13.03 1.57 -18.18
CA THR A 272 -12.06 1.32 -19.26
C THR A 272 -10.66 1.25 -18.65
N THR A 273 -10.02 0.10 -18.77
CA THR A 273 -8.63 -0.12 -18.32
C THR A 273 -7.65 0.67 -19.19
N LYS A 274 -6.41 0.85 -18.70
CA LYS A 274 -5.30 1.49 -19.45
C LYS A 274 -5.03 0.84 -20.81
N ASN A 275 -5.48 -0.40 -21.02
CA ASN A 275 -5.32 -1.17 -22.25
C ASN A 275 -6.57 -1.09 -23.15
N ASN A 276 -7.44 -0.10 -22.95
CA ASN A 276 -8.72 0.09 -23.67
C ASN A 276 -9.69 -1.11 -23.60
N ARG A 277 -9.60 -1.95 -22.55
CA ARG A 277 -10.59 -2.99 -22.28
C ARG A 277 -11.59 -2.52 -21.24
N GLU A 278 -12.88 -2.68 -21.52
CA GLU A 278 -13.94 -2.46 -20.53
C GLU A 278 -13.97 -3.62 -19.52
N VAL A 279 -14.07 -3.28 -18.23
CA VAL A 279 -14.19 -4.23 -17.13
C VAL A 279 -15.27 -3.74 -16.18
N SER A 280 -16.20 -4.63 -15.83
CA SER A 280 -17.23 -4.38 -14.82
C SER A 280 -16.61 -4.44 -13.42
N LYS A 281 -17.02 -3.50 -12.56
CA LYS A 281 -16.56 -3.34 -11.18
C LYS A 281 -17.78 -3.16 -10.28
N ARG A 282 -17.82 -3.89 -9.17
CA ARG A 282 -18.83 -3.72 -8.12
C ARG A 282 -18.14 -3.68 -6.76
N THR A 283 -18.51 -2.74 -5.90
CA THR A 283 -17.97 -2.62 -4.54
C THR A 283 -19.02 -3.06 -3.52
N LEU A 284 -18.57 -3.73 -2.47
CA LEU A 284 -19.40 -4.21 -1.37
C LEU A 284 -18.69 -4.00 -0.04
N ASN A 285 -19.45 -3.86 1.05
CA ASN A 285 -18.91 -3.71 2.39
C ASN A 285 -19.10 -5.01 3.18
N LEU A 286 -18.00 -5.63 3.62
CA LEU A 286 -18.02 -6.81 4.49
C LEU A 286 -17.82 -6.42 5.95
N MET A 287 -18.59 -7.05 6.83
CA MET A 287 -18.50 -6.94 8.29
C MET A 287 -18.28 -8.32 8.93
N ASP A 288 -17.44 -8.42 9.95
CA ASP A 288 -17.27 -9.63 10.75
C ASP A 288 -17.61 -9.35 12.23
N GLN A 289 -17.38 -10.35 13.09
CA GLN A 289 -17.61 -10.27 14.53
C GLN A 289 -16.80 -9.17 15.25
N SER A 290 -15.76 -8.62 14.62
CA SER A 290 -15.02 -7.49 15.20
C SER A 290 -15.78 -6.16 15.12
N GLY A 291 -16.89 -6.11 14.37
CA GLY A 291 -17.62 -4.88 14.11
C GLY A 291 -16.90 -3.91 13.16
N LYS A 292 -15.79 -4.32 12.54
CA LYS A 292 -15.10 -3.54 11.51
C LYS A 292 -15.73 -3.79 10.15
N LEU A 293 -15.71 -2.76 9.30
CA LEU A 293 -16.15 -2.83 7.90
C LEU A 293 -14.96 -2.71 6.96
N VAL A 294 -14.94 -3.50 5.88
CA VAL A 294 -13.96 -3.37 4.80
C VAL A 294 -14.65 -3.38 3.44
N GLU A 295 -14.26 -2.46 2.56
CA GLU A 295 -14.70 -2.44 1.17
C GLU A 295 -13.96 -3.52 0.39
N VAL A 296 -14.73 -4.35 -0.30
CA VAL A 296 -14.24 -5.34 -1.24
C VAL A 296 -14.66 -4.94 -2.64
N THR A 297 -13.72 -4.97 -3.58
CA THR A 297 -14.00 -4.81 -5.00
C THR A 297 -14.09 -6.17 -5.69
N LEU A 298 -15.22 -6.43 -6.34
CA LEU A 298 -15.42 -7.51 -7.31
C LEU A 298 -15.21 -6.97 -8.73
N TRP A 299 -14.79 -7.86 -9.64
CA TRP A 299 -14.51 -7.54 -11.04
C TRP A 299 -15.22 -8.51 -11.97
N GLY A 300 -15.47 -8.11 -13.22
CA GLY A 300 -15.94 -9.01 -14.28
C GLY A 300 -17.32 -9.61 -14.03
N GLU A 301 -17.48 -10.91 -14.31
CA GLU A 301 -18.74 -11.64 -14.16
C GLU A 301 -19.17 -11.72 -12.69
N GLU A 302 -18.22 -11.85 -11.76
CA GLU A 302 -18.49 -11.82 -10.32
C GLU A 302 -19.06 -10.46 -9.91
N ALA A 303 -18.63 -9.36 -10.54
CA ALA A 303 -19.23 -8.06 -10.30
C ALA A 303 -20.66 -7.96 -10.84
N GLU A 304 -20.96 -8.56 -11.99
CA GLU A 304 -22.28 -8.46 -12.65
C GLU A 304 -23.32 -9.35 -12.00
N ASN A 305 -22.96 -10.60 -11.71
CA ASN A 305 -23.88 -11.65 -11.26
C ASN A 305 -24.05 -11.70 -9.74
N PHE A 306 -23.29 -10.92 -8.97
CA PHE A 306 -23.40 -10.92 -7.51
C PHE A 306 -24.75 -10.39 -7.04
N ASP A 307 -25.45 -11.19 -6.24
CA ASP A 307 -26.66 -10.79 -5.54
C ASP A 307 -26.35 -10.49 -4.06
N GLY A 308 -26.55 -9.23 -3.68
CA GLY A 308 -26.40 -8.75 -2.30
C GLY A 308 -27.66 -8.88 -1.46
N SER A 309 -28.76 -9.35 -2.03
CA SER A 309 -30.04 -9.44 -1.34
C SER A 309 -29.95 -10.37 -0.11
N GLY A 310 -30.62 -10.00 0.98
CA GLY A 310 -30.62 -10.79 2.21
C GLY A 310 -29.30 -10.79 3.00
N GLN A 311 -28.37 -9.88 2.69
CA GLN A 311 -27.10 -9.70 3.42
C GLN A 311 -26.34 -11.03 3.57
N PRO A 312 -25.90 -11.63 2.44
CA PRO A 312 -25.30 -12.95 2.45
C PRO A 312 -23.96 -12.97 3.19
N ILE A 313 -23.57 -14.16 3.66
CA ILE A 313 -22.21 -14.40 4.14
C ILE A 313 -21.30 -14.59 2.92
N LEU A 314 -20.22 -13.84 2.84
CA LEU A 314 -19.18 -14.02 1.85
C LEU A 314 -17.92 -14.55 2.51
N ALA A 315 -17.40 -15.65 1.97
CA ALA A 315 -16.03 -16.09 2.19
C ALA A 315 -15.23 -15.84 0.92
N ILE A 316 -14.11 -15.12 1.05
CA ILE A 316 -13.22 -14.80 -0.06
C ILE A 316 -11.86 -15.40 0.23
N LYS A 317 -11.50 -16.44 -0.53
CA LYS A 317 -10.16 -17.04 -0.50
C LYS A 317 -9.24 -16.27 -1.44
N GLY A 318 -8.06 -15.92 -0.97
CA GLY A 318 -7.05 -15.22 -1.75
C GLY A 318 -7.43 -13.80 -2.17
N ALA A 319 -8.11 -13.05 -1.30
CA ALA A 319 -8.35 -11.61 -1.50
C ALA A 319 -7.04 -10.83 -1.42
N LYS A 320 -6.83 -9.89 -2.34
CA LYS A 320 -5.65 -9.03 -2.34
C LYS A 320 -5.89 -7.79 -1.48
N LEU A 321 -5.05 -7.57 -0.48
CA LEU A 321 -5.08 -6.38 0.37
C LEU A 321 -4.50 -5.16 -0.36
N SER A 322 -5.21 -4.04 -0.29
CA SER A 322 -4.86 -2.77 -0.92
C SER A 322 -4.96 -1.64 0.11
N ASP A 323 -4.16 -0.60 -0.09
CA ASP A 323 -4.18 0.60 0.74
C ASP A 323 -5.12 1.69 0.18
N TYR A 324 -6.02 1.29 -0.73
CA TYR A 324 -6.94 2.21 -1.37
C TYR A 324 -8.03 2.63 -0.40
N GLY A 325 -8.03 3.91 0.00
CA GLY A 325 -8.98 4.44 0.97
C GLY A 325 -8.76 3.87 2.38
N GLY A 326 -7.53 3.68 2.84
CA GLY A 326 -7.25 3.04 4.12
C GLY A 326 -6.85 1.59 3.88
N ARG A 327 -7.68 0.62 4.30
CA ARG A 327 -7.54 -0.79 3.88
C ARG A 327 -8.75 -1.21 3.08
N SER A 328 -8.53 -1.79 1.92
CA SER A 328 -9.57 -2.38 1.07
C SER A 328 -9.11 -3.72 0.51
N LEU A 329 -10.06 -4.54 0.10
CA LEU A 329 -9.78 -5.84 -0.52
C LEU A 329 -10.17 -5.81 -2.00
N SER A 330 -9.43 -6.55 -2.82
CA SER A 330 -9.78 -6.80 -4.20
C SER A 330 -9.85 -8.31 -4.43
N ALA A 331 -11.03 -8.80 -4.79
CA ALA A 331 -11.20 -10.17 -5.25
C ALA A 331 -10.67 -10.24 -6.69
N SER A 332 -9.45 -10.72 -6.86
CA SER A 332 -8.83 -10.85 -8.17
C SER A 332 -9.34 -12.10 -8.89
N PHE A 333 -8.95 -12.30 -10.15
CA PHE A 333 -9.31 -13.51 -10.92
C PHE A 333 -8.81 -14.82 -10.28
N SER A 334 -7.80 -14.75 -9.40
CA SER A 334 -7.28 -15.88 -8.63
C SER A 334 -7.98 -16.04 -7.28
N SER A 335 -8.86 -15.12 -6.90
CA SER A 335 -9.64 -15.22 -5.67
C SER A 335 -10.84 -16.14 -5.90
N THR A 336 -11.26 -16.84 -4.86
CA THR A 336 -12.51 -17.62 -4.86
C THR A 336 -13.52 -16.92 -3.97
N VAL A 337 -14.62 -16.45 -4.56
CA VAL A 337 -15.72 -15.81 -3.84
C VAL A 337 -16.82 -16.85 -3.63
N MET A 338 -17.13 -17.16 -2.37
CA MET A 338 -18.16 -18.12 -1.99
C MET A 338 -19.29 -17.41 -1.26
N VAL A 339 -20.51 -17.57 -1.75
CA VAL A 339 -21.73 -16.97 -1.18
C VAL A 339 -22.46 -18.02 -0.36
N ASN A 340 -22.72 -17.71 0.91
CA ASN A 340 -23.33 -18.60 1.91
C ASN A 340 -22.70 -20.01 1.92
N PRO A 341 -21.37 -20.13 2.11
CA PRO A 341 -20.73 -21.44 2.14
C PRO A 341 -21.22 -22.28 3.33
N ASP A 342 -21.35 -23.58 3.11
CA ASP A 342 -21.67 -24.58 4.14
C ASP A 342 -20.41 -24.89 4.97
N ILE A 343 -20.05 -23.93 5.83
CA ILE A 343 -18.91 -24.03 6.75
C ILE A 343 -19.29 -23.50 8.15
N PRO A 344 -18.72 -24.04 9.24
CA PRO A 344 -19.06 -23.63 10.60
C PRO A 344 -18.93 -22.12 10.85
N GLU A 345 -17.91 -21.47 10.28
CA GLU A 345 -17.64 -20.04 10.42
C GLU A 345 -18.77 -19.19 9.82
N ALA A 346 -19.37 -19.64 8.71
CA ALA A 346 -20.46 -18.94 8.06
C ALA A 346 -21.75 -19.02 8.89
N TYR A 347 -22.07 -20.20 9.44
CA TYR A 347 -23.20 -20.36 10.37
C TYR A 347 -23.04 -19.51 11.63
N LYS A 348 -21.82 -19.47 12.18
CA LYS A 348 -21.49 -18.64 13.34
C LYS A 348 -21.68 -17.15 13.04
N LEU A 349 -21.21 -16.67 11.89
CA LEU A 349 -21.38 -15.28 11.46
C LEU A 349 -22.84 -14.92 11.20
N ARG A 350 -23.61 -15.80 10.56
CA ARG A 350 -25.05 -15.61 10.33
C ARG A 350 -25.80 -15.45 11.66
N GLY A 351 -25.61 -16.39 12.58
CA GLY A 351 -26.25 -16.34 13.90
C GLY A 351 -25.89 -15.10 14.70
N TRP A 352 -24.63 -14.67 14.66
CA TRP A 352 -24.17 -13.43 15.29
C TRP A 352 -24.84 -12.19 14.67
N TYR A 353 -24.91 -12.11 13.35
CA TYR A 353 -25.47 -10.95 12.66
C TYR A 353 -26.97 -10.81 12.91
N ASP A 354 -27.71 -11.91 12.91
CA ASP A 354 -29.16 -11.94 13.18
C ASP A 354 -29.52 -11.55 14.62
N GLN A 355 -28.62 -11.80 15.58
CA GLN A 355 -28.85 -11.47 16.99
C GLN A 355 -28.47 -10.03 17.32
N GLU A 356 -27.29 -9.58 16.91
CA GLU A 356 -26.73 -8.29 17.33
C GLU A 356 -26.12 -7.50 16.16
N GLY A 357 -25.36 -8.14 15.28
CA GLY A 357 -24.56 -7.46 14.25
C GLY A 357 -25.35 -6.60 13.26
N HIS A 358 -26.61 -6.93 12.97
CA HIS A 358 -27.48 -6.14 12.09
C HIS A 358 -27.74 -4.70 12.57
N SER A 359 -27.63 -4.46 13.88
CA SER A 359 -27.89 -3.17 14.52
C SER A 359 -26.61 -2.34 14.68
N MET A 360 -25.44 -2.92 14.39
CA MET A 360 -24.15 -2.25 14.50
C MET A 360 -23.84 -1.46 13.24
N ASP A 361 -23.51 -0.17 13.37
CA ASP A 361 -23.10 0.66 12.24
C ASP A 361 -21.73 0.27 11.66
N GLY A 362 -20.84 -0.23 12.51
CA GLY A 362 -19.52 -0.71 12.15
C GLY A 362 -18.50 0.38 11.91
N GLN A 363 -17.27 0.18 12.38
CA GLN A 363 -16.18 1.12 12.10
C GLN A 363 -15.45 0.71 10.83
N SER A 364 -15.52 1.57 9.80
CA SER A 364 -14.92 1.26 8.51
C SER A 364 -13.39 1.38 8.52
N LEU A 365 -12.72 0.34 8.05
CA LEU A 365 -11.30 0.30 7.73
C LEU A 365 -11.02 0.95 6.37
N THR A 366 -12.04 0.95 5.51
CA THR A 366 -12.03 1.72 4.28
C THR A 366 -12.70 3.05 4.55
N GLU A 367 -11.99 4.17 4.42
CA GLU A 367 -12.57 5.51 4.50
C GLU A 367 -13.68 5.65 3.44
N ALA A 368 -14.93 5.52 3.89
CA ALA A 368 -16.09 5.57 3.04
C ALA A 368 -16.19 6.95 2.39
N ARG A 369 -16.25 6.97 1.05
CA ARG A 369 -16.67 8.14 0.28
C ARG A 369 -18.18 8.32 0.40
N THR A 370 -18.66 8.65 1.59
CA THR A 370 -20.03 9.17 1.75
C THR A 370 -19.98 10.68 1.64
N GLY A 371 -20.84 11.23 0.78
CA GLY A 371 -20.88 12.65 0.48
C GLY A 371 -21.19 13.48 1.71
N GLY A 372 -20.42 14.56 1.89
CA GLY A 372 -20.65 15.58 2.90
C GLY A 372 -19.44 15.81 3.80
N GLY A 373 -18.63 16.82 3.46
CA GLY A 373 -17.70 17.49 4.39
C GLY A 373 -16.49 16.69 4.88
N GLY A 374 -15.30 17.11 4.47
CA GLY A 374 -14.10 16.98 5.32
C GLY A 374 -13.55 15.57 5.53
N GLY A 375 -13.19 14.86 4.47
CA GLY A 375 -12.42 13.63 4.62
C GLY A 375 -12.09 13.06 3.26
N GLY A 376 -10.83 12.78 3.00
CA GLY A 376 -10.54 11.98 1.84
C GLY A 376 -9.10 11.57 1.77
N ASN A 377 -8.89 10.37 1.27
CA ASN A 377 -7.75 9.94 0.48
C ASN A 377 -6.51 10.80 0.68
N THR A 378 -5.75 10.57 1.76
CA THR A 378 -4.46 11.22 1.90
C THR A 378 -3.48 10.49 0.97
N ASN A 379 -3.55 10.79 -0.33
CA ASN A 379 -2.51 10.48 -1.30
C ASN A 379 -1.28 11.30 -0.91
N TRP A 380 -0.49 10.78 0.01
CA TRP A 380 0.63 11.51 0.55
C TRP A 380 1.77 11.55 -0.45
N LYS A 381 2.23 12.76 -0.77
CA LYS A 381 3.30 13.00 -1.72
C LYS A 381 4.24 14.08 -1.20
N THR A 382 5.50 13.98 -1.59
CA THR A 382 6.46 15.08 -1.45
C THR A 382 6.18 16.13 -2.52
N LEU A 383 6.69 17.35 -2.33
CA LEU A 383 6.54 18.40 -3.34
C LEU A 383 7.27 18.05 -4.64
N THR A 384 8.36 17.29 -4.56
CA THR A 384 9.07 16.74 -5.73
C THR A 384 8.23 15.73 -6.51
N ASP A 385 7.48 14.86 -5.83
CA ASP A 385 6.63 13.84 -6.48
C ASP A 385 5.55 14.50 -7.35
N ILE A 386 5.01 15.66 -6.95
CA ILE A 386 4.00 16.40 -7.72
C ILE A 386 4.53 16.74 -9.11
N LYS A 387 5.79 17.21 -9.18
CA LYS A 387 6.42 17.64 -10.44
C LYS A 387 6.85 16.44 -11.28
N THR A 388 7.42 15.41 -10.66
CA THR A 388 7.92 14.21 -11.36
C THR A 388 6.79 13.32 -11.90
N GLU A 389 5.66 13.24 -11.20
CA GLU A 389 4.49 12.48 -11.64
C GLU A 389 3.51 13.31 -12.48
N HIS A 390 3.82 14.59 -12.76
CA HIS A 390 2.98 15.51 -13.53
C HIS A 390 1.54 15.61 -13.01
N LEU A 391 1.35 15.73 -11.70
CA LEU A 391 0.02 15.87 -11.10
C LEU A 391 -0.67 17.16 -11.58
N GLY A 392 -1.95 17.06 -11.88
CA GLY A 392 -2.81 18.16 -12.35
C GLY A 392 -2.82 18.35 -13.86
N HIS A 393 -2.02 17.59 -14.63
CA HIS A 393 -2.00 17.64 -16.11
C HIS A 393 -3.13 16.84 -16.78
N GLY A 394 -3.84 15.99 -16.05
CA GLY A 394 -4.99 15.25 -16.57
C GLY A 394 -6.25 16.12 -16.71
N ASP A 395 -7.27 15.59 -17.37
CA ASP A 395 -8.58 16.25 -17.51
C ASP A 395 -9.24 16.54 -16.14
N LYS A 396 -8.95 15.69 -15.16
CA LYS A 396 -9.44 15.79 -13.79
C LYS A 396 -8.36 16.38 -12.88
N ALA A 397 -8.81 17.12 -11.86
CA ALA A 397 -7.91 17.62 -10.82
C ALA A 397 -7.39 16.47 -9.96
N ASP A 398 -6.10 16.55 -9.59
CA ASP A 398 -5.47 15.63 -8.67
C ASP A 398 -5.48 16.20 -7.25
N TYR A 399 -5.52 15.29 -6.28
CA TYR A 399 -5.51 15.63 -4.86
C TYR A 399 -4.37 14.89 -4.17
N PHE A 400 -3.66 15.59 -3.30
CA PHE A 400 -2.58 15.01 -2.51
C PHE A 400 -2.50 15.68 -1.14
N SER A 401 -1.89 14.97 -0.19
CA SER A 401 -1.53 15.51 1.11
C SER A 401 -0.02 15.62 1.22
N CYS A 402 0.48 16.71 1.79
CA CYS A 402 1.90 16.84 2.10
C CYS A 402 2.08 17.50 3.45
N ILE A 403 3.24 17.26 4.06
CA ILE A 403 3.75 18.08 5.15
C ILE A 403 4.70 19.07 4.52
N ALA A 404 4.54 20.35 4.83
CA ALA A 404 5.40 21.39 4.31
C ALA A 404 5.49 22.55 5.30
N THR A 405 6.56 23.33 5.19
CA THR A 405 6.78 24.55 5.96
C THR A 405 6.46 25.75 5.08
N ILE A 406 5.75 26.72 5.64
CA ILE A 406 5.51 27.99 4.96
C ILE A 406 6.81 28.78 4.93
N VAL A 407 7.35 29.05 3.75
CA VAL A 407 8.59 29.81 3.58
C VAL A 407 8.30 31.30 3.42
N TYR A 408 7.20 31.62 2.74
CA TYR A 408 6.86 33.01 2.44
C TYR A 408 5.37 33.16 2.13
N ILE A 409 4.78 34.28 2.56
CA ILE A 409 3.38 34.65 2.29
C ILE A 409 3.32 36.01 1.61
N ARG A 410 2.55 36.14 0.52
CA ARG A 410 2.29 37.43 -0.13
C ARG A 410 1.20 38.20 0.62
N LYS A 411 1.49 39.43 1.03
CA LYS A 411 0.57 40.28 1.82
C LYS A 411 -0.24 41.27 0.97
N GLU A 412 0.25 41.66 -0.20
CA GLU A 412 -0.26 42.82 -0.97
C GLU A 412 -1.69 42.62 -1.49
N ASN A 413 -2.10 41.38 -1.72
CA ASN A 413 -3.42 41.03 -2.28
C ASN A 413 -4.14 39.90 -1.50
N CYS A 414 -3.81 39.74 -0.22
CA CYS A 414 -4.37 38.67 0.60
C CYS A 414 -5.83 38.90 1.02
N LEU A 415 -6.30 40.15 1.00
CA LEU A 415 -7.63 40.59 1.44
C LEU A 415 -8.39 41.28 0.31
N TYR A 416 -9.68 41.01 0.20
CA TYR A 416 -10.58 41.71 -0.71
C TYR A 416 -11.96 41.94 -0.09
N GLN A 417 -12.62 43.01 -0.53
CA GLN A 417 -14.00 43.33 -0.18
C GLN A 417 -14.94 42.41 -0.98
N ALA A 418 -15.71 41.59 -0.29
CA ALA A 418 -16.63 40.61 -0.87
C ALA A 418 -18.09 40.95 -0.60
N CYS A 419 -18.98 40.39 -1.43
CA CYS A 419 -20.42 40.54 -1.30
C CYS A 419 -20.93 40.08 0.07
N PRO A 420 -21.76 40.86 0.79
CA PRO A 420 -22.22 40.50 2.13
C PRO A 420 -23.24 39.35 2.15
N SER A 421 -23.90 39.03 1.03
CA SER A 421 -24.85 37.90 0.92
C SER A 421 -24.23 36.57 1.39
N GLN A 422 -25.02 35.71 2.04
CA GLN A 422 -24.55 34.46 2.66
C GLN A 422 -23.81 33.54 1.66
N ASP A 423 -24.39 33.29 0.48
CA ASP A 423 -23.84 32.36 -0.52
C ASP A 423 -23.05 33.05 -1.66
N CYS A 424 -22.56 34.26 -1.41
CA CYS A 424 -21.74 35.01 -2.37
C CYS A 424 -20.37 35.37 -1.79
N SER A 425 -19.33 35.03 -2.55
CA SER A 425 -17.93 35.39 -2.26
C SER A 425 -17.30 36.23 -3.38
N LYS A 426 -18.11 36.78 -4.30
CA LYS A 426 -17.60 37.60 -5.40
C LYS A 426 -17.12 38.94 -4.84
N LYS A 427 -15.97 39.42 -5.33
CA LYS A 427 -15.45 40.76 -5.04
C LYS A 427 -16.48 41.82 -5.46
N VAL A 428 -16.70 42.82 -4.61
CA VAL A 428 -17.58 43.97 -4.93
C VAL A 428 -16.78 45.11 -5.55
N VAL A 429 -17.47 45.93 -6.34
CA VAL A 429 -16.95 47.16 -6.93
C VAL A 429 -17.51 48.34 -6.15
N ASP A 430 -16.64 49.19 -5.63
CA ASP A 430 -17.02 50.44 -4.98
C ASP A 430 -17.53 51.43 -6.05
N GLN A 431 -18.77 51.91 -5.88
CA GLN A 431 -19.41 52.87 -6.79
C GLN A 431 -19.06 54.33 -6.45
N GLN A 432 -18.23 54.58 -5.44
CA GLN A 432 -17.82 55.91 -4.96
C GLN A 432 -18.98 56.80 -4.47
N ASN A 433 -20.14 56.19 -4.20
CA ASN A 433 -21.33 56.84 -3.65
C ASN A 433 -21.73 56.26 -2.29
N GLY A 434 -20.82 55.50 -1.65
CA GLY A 434 -21.08 54.76 -0.42
C GLY A 434 -21.74 53.39 -0.60
N MET A 435 -21.98 52.97 -1.86
CA MET A 435 -22.55 51.66 -2.18
C MET A 435 -21.55 50.75 -2.91
N PHE A 436 -21.67 49.46 -2.65
CA PHE A 436 -20.84 48.40 -3.22
C PHE A 436 -21.67 47.50 -4.11
N ARG A 437 -21.32 47.41 -5.40
CA ARG A 437 -22.03 46.58 -6.38
C ARG A 437 -21.41 45.18 -6.47
N CYS A 438 -22.24 44.15 -6.38
CA CYS A 438 -21.85 42.78 -6.68
C CYS A 438 -22.38 42.34 -8.04
N GLU A 439 -21.50 42.08 -9.00
CA GLU A 439 -21.88 41.62 -10.35
C GLU A 439 -22.55 40.24 -10.37
N LYS A 440 -22.21 39.35 -9.42
CA LYS A 440 -22.80 38.00 -9.36
C LYS A 440 -24.25 38.03 -8.87
N CYS A 441 -24.56 38.92 -7.92
CA CYS A 441 -25.89 39.05 -7.35
C CYS A 441 -26.74 40.11 -8.05
N ASP A 442 -26.10 40.91 -8.91
CA ASP A 442 -26.63 42.13 -9.53
C ASP A 442 -27.37 43.03 -8.51
N LYS A 443 -26.70 43.27 -7.38
CA LYS A 443 -27.24 44.04 -6.26
C LYS A 443 -26.19 45.00 -5.70
N GLU A 444 -26.68 46.08 -5.13
CA GLU A 444 -25.89 47.08 -4.42
C GLU A 444 -26.12 46.96 -2.92
N PHE A 445 -25.05 47.13 -2.15
CA PHE A 445 -25.05 46.99 -0.71
C PHE A 445 -24.37 48.20 -0.06
N PRO A 446 -24.85 48.69 1.09
CA PRO A 446 -24.18 49.76 1.83
C PRO A 446 -22.93 49.28 2.58
N ASN A 447 -22.63 47.98 2.55
CA ASN A 447 -21.53 47.36 3.27
C ASN A 447 -20.90 46.20 2.47
N PHE A 448 -19.78 45.69 2.97
CA PHE A 448 -19.07 44.53 2.44
C PHE A 448 -18.55 43.66 3.59
N LYS A 449 -18.09 42.45 3.25
CA LYS A 449 -17.35 41.58 4.18
C LYS A 449 -15.92 41.36 3.66
N TYR A 450 -14.93 41.46 4.54
CA TYR A 450 -13.55 41.09 4.17
C TYR A 450 -13.44 39.57 4.01
N ARG A 451 -12.76 39.14 2.94
CA ARG A 451 -12.40 37.73 2.72
C ARG A 451 -10.93 37.58 2.36
N LEU A 452 -10.38 36.41 2.69
CA LEU A 452 -8.99 36.07 2.45
C LEU A 452 -8.82 35.22 1.17
N ILE A 453 -7.78 35.56 0.39
CA ILE A 453 -7.17 34.74 -0.66
C ILE A 453 -5.66 34.83 -0.44
N LEU A 454 -5.13 33.92 0.37
CA LEU A 454 -3.72 33.90 0.73
C LEU A 454 -2.93 33.19 -0.36
N SER A 455 -1.82 33.80 -0.80
CA SER A 455 -0.84 33.15 -1.67
C SER A 455 0.41 32.86 -0.86
N ALA A 456 0.66 31.59 -0.56
CA ALA A 456 1.79 31.13 0.23
C ALA A 456 2.74 30.27 -0.61
N ASN A 457 4.03 30.36 -0.33
CA ASN A 457 5.04 29.44 -0.83
C ASN A 457 5.36 28.43 0.28
N ILE A 458 5.08 27.16 0.02
CA ILE A 458 5.36 26.06 0.94
C ILE A 458 6.54 25.25 0.41
N ALA A 459 7.38 24.75 1.31
CA ALA A 459 8.53 23.92 0.95
C ALA A 459 8.63 22.68 1.84
N ASP A 460 9.18 21.61 1.27
CA ASP A 460 9.64 20.44 2.00
C ASP A 460 11.14 20.22 1.73
N TYR A 461 11.67 19.05 2.06
CA TYR A 461 13.09 18.74 1.86
C TYR A 461 13.49 18.64 0.38
N GLY A 462 12.53 18.43 -0.52
CA GLY A 462 12.78 18.11 -1.93
C GLY A 462 12.47 19.26 -2.88
N ASP A 463 11.46 20.08 -2.58
CA ASP A 463 11.06 21.18 -3.46
C ASP A 463 10.23 22.26 -2.74
N ASN A 464 9.80 23.27 -3.49
CA ASN A 464 8.80 24.25 -3.09
C ASN A 464 7.63 24.34 -4.09
N GLN A 465 6.51 24.87 -3.61
CA GLN A 465 5.29 25.04 -4.38
C GLN A 465 4.50 26.27 -3.90
N TRP A 466 4.08 27.11 -4.86
CA TRP A 466 3.11 28.17 -4.59
C TRP A 466 1.71 27.60 -4.49
N VAL A 467 1.01 27.95 -3.41
CA VAL A 467 -0.35 27.51 -3.12
C VAL A 467 -1.27 28.68 -2.84
N THR A 468 -2.54 28.52 -3.21
CA THR A 468 -3.63 29.46 -2.87
C THR A 468 -4.47 28.88 -1.74
N CYS A 469 -4.59 29.61 -0.63
CA CYS A 469 -5.46 29.28 0.49
C CYS A 469 -6.66 30.24 0.52
N PHE A 470 -7.87 29.70 0.55
CA PHE A 470 -9.09 30.50 0.70
C PHE A 470 -9.41 30.71 2.18
N GLN A 471 -10.44 31.51 2.47
CA GLN A 471 -10.90 31.89 3.81
C GLN A 471 -10.48 30.95 4.95
N GLU A 472 -11.06 29.74 5.03
CA GLU A 472 -10.86 28.81 6.14
C GLU A 472 -9.39 28.37 6.30
N SER A 473 -8.73 28.00 5.21
CA SER A 473 -7.32 27.59 5.25
C SER A 473 -6.37 28.77 5.50
N ALA A 474 -6.74 29.97 5.06
CA ALA A 474 -5.97 31.19 5.32
C ALA A 474 -6.08 31.63 6.78
N GLU A 475 -7.27 31.62 7.37
CA GLU A 475 -7.48 31.94 8.80
C GLU A 475 -6.79 30.92 9.70
N ALA A 476 -6.81 29.63 9.33
CA ALA A 476 -6.08 28.58 10.06
C ALA A 476 -4.55 28.80 10.06
N ILE A 477 -3.99 29.32 8.96
CA ILE A 477 -2.56 29.65 8.86
C ILE A 477 -2.22 30.92 9.64
N LEU A 478 -3.03 31.97 9.52
CA LEU A 478 -2.75 33.29 10.12
C LEU A 478 -3.18 33.37 11.60
N GLY A 479 -4.00 32.43 12.08
CA GLY A 479 -4.55 32.43 13.43
C GLY A 479 -5.52 33.57 13.73
N GLN A 480 -5.95 34.31 12.70
CA GLN A 480 -6.80 35.50 12.81
C GLN A 480 -7.87 35.50 11.73
N ASN A 481 -9.06 36.02 12.06
CA ASN A 481 -10.17 36.08 11.11
C ASN A 481 -10.03 37.25 10.11
N ALA A 482 -10.65 37.13 8.94
CA ALA A 482 -10.53 38.13 7.87
C ALA A 482 -11.08 39.52 8.24
N ALA A 483 -12.10 39.60 9.10
CA ALA A 483 -12.69 40.88 9.50
C ALA A 483 -11.71 41.69 10.36
N TYR A 484 -11.06 41.04 11.32
CA TYR A 484 -10.03 41.64 12.16
C TYR A 484 -8.81 42.06 11.35
N LEU A 485 -8.33 41.20 10.44
CA LEU A 485 -7.21 41.53 9.56
C LEU A 485 -7.53 42.72 8.64
N GLY A 486 -8.76 42.82 8.15
CA GLY A 486 -9.22 43.96 7.37
C GLY A 486 -9.21 45.27 8.17
N GLN A 487 -9.67 45.24 9.42
CA GLN A 487 -9.60 46.41 10.32
C GLN A 487 -8.17 46.80 10.65
N LEU A 488 -7.30 45.83 10.94
CA LEU A 488 -5.88 46.08 11.21
C LEU A 488 -5.16 46.69 10.02
N LYS A 489 -5.47 46.24 8.80
CA LYS A 489 -4.86 46.80 7.58
C LYS A 489 -5.08 48.31 7.46
N ASP A 490 -6.24 48.81 7.88
CA ASP A 490 -6.59 50.23 7.78
C ASP A 490 -6.17 51.03 9.04
N SER A 491 -6.06 50.39 10.20
CA SER A 491 -5.83 51.05 11.50
C SER A 491 -4.41 50.94 12.06
N ASN A 492 -3.72 49.83 11.79
CA ASN A 492 -2.39 49.53 12.33
C ASN A 492 -1.63 48.56 11.40
N GLU A 493 -0.99 49.13 10.37
CA GLU A 493 -0.24 48.37 9.36
C GLU A 493 0.92 47.56 9.96
N ALA A 494 1.59 48.07 11.00
CA ALA A 494 2.70 47.35 11.65
C ALA A 494 2.23 46.04 12.32
N ALA A 495 1.12 46.08 13.06
CA ALA A 495 0.53 44.87 13.65
C ALA A 495 -0.02 43.92 12.57
N PHE A 496 -0.52 44.46 11.45
CA PHE A 496 -0.90 43.65 10.29
C PHE A 496 0.31 42.89 9.74
N GLU A 497 1.44 43.55 9.52
CA GLU A 497 2.66 42.90 9.02
C GLU A 497 3.22 41.84 9.97
N GLU A 498 3.17 42.10 11.28
CA GLU A 498 3.66 41.17 12.30
C GLU A 498 2.95 39.82 12.23
N ILE A 499 1.63 39.79 11.99
CA ILE A 499 0.86 38.54 11.86
C ILE A 499 1.39 37.67 10.71
N PHE A 500 1.71 38.28 9.56
CA PHE A 500 2.27 37.54 8.42
C PHE A 500 3.69 37.06 8.70
N GLN A 501 4.47 37.84 9.44
CA GLN A 501 5.82 37.45 9.84
C GLN A 501 5.78 36.26 10.80
N GLN A 502 4.86 36.29 11.78
CA GLN A 502 4.65 35.19 12.73
C GLN A 502 4.17 33.91 12.04
N ALA A 503 3.35 34.00 11.00
CA ALA A 503 2.86 32.83 10.26
C ALA A 503 3.93 32.13 9.40
N ASN A 504 5.04 32.81 9.06
CA ASN A 504 6.14 32.18 8.33
C ASN A 504 6.86 31.13 9.20
N PHE A 505 7.53 30.19 8.54
CA PHE A 505 8.30 29.09 9.13
C PHE A 505 7.52 28.13 10.03
N HIS A 506 6.19 28.15 9.95
CA HIS A 506 5.34 27.16 10.57
C HIS A 506 5.08 25.98 9.62
N THR A 507 5.08 24.78 10.19
CA THR A 507 4.90 23.53 9.45
C THR A 507 3.49 23.01 9.66
N PHE A 508 2.83 22.65 8.56
CA PHE A 508 1.47 22.14 8.58
C PHE A 508 1.34 20.91 7.67
N ILE A 509 0.25 20.18 7.87
CA ILE A 509 -0.24 19.18 6.93
C ILE A 509 -1.22 19.88 5.99
N PHE A 510 -0.88 19.91 4.70
CA PHE A 510 -1.70 20.51 3.66
C PHE A 510 -2.41 19.43 2.86
N ARG A 511 -3.72 19.61 2.66
CA ARG A 511 -4.49 18.88 1.65
C ARG A 511 -4.63 19.77 0.43
N ASN A 512 -4.02 19.36 -0.67
CA ASN A 512 -3.92 20.15 -1.88
C ASN A 512 -4.76 19.56 -3.01
N ARG A 513 -5.32 20.44 -3.83
CA ARG A 513 -5.91 20.16 -5.13
C ARG A 513 -5.04 20.84 -6.18
N VAL A 514 -4.57 20.09 -7.17
CA VAL A 514 -3.81 20.61 -8.30
C VAL A 514 -4.55 20.38 -9.60
N LYS A 515 -4.60 21.41 -10.43
CA LYS A 515 -5.20 21.35 -11.76
C LYS A 515 -4.46 22.33 -12.68
N LEU A 516 -4.23 21.92 -13.93
CA LEU A 516 -3.80 22.82 -14.99
C LEU A 516 -4.93 23.81 -15.29
N GLU A 517 -4.66 25.09 -15.12
CA GLU A 517 -5.55 26.17 -15.55
C GLU A 517 -4.89 26.91 -16.71
N THR A 518 -5.61 27.04 -17.82
CA THR A 518 -5.21 27.86 -18.98
C THR A 518 -5.90 29.21 -18.87
N TYR A 519 -5.11 30.28 -18.82
CA TYR A 519 -5.60 31.65 -18.78
C TYR A 519 -4.80 32.49 -19.77
N ASN A 520 -5.48 33.20 -20.69
CA ASN A 520 -4.85 33.97 -21.77
C ASN A 520 -3.76 33.17 -22.51
N ASP A 521 -4.09 31.94 -22.93
CA ASP A 521 -3.20 31.00 -23.64
C ASP A 521 -1.96 30.50 -22.86
N GLU A 522 -1.79 30.91 -21.60
CA GLU A 522 -0.75 30.40 -20.72
C GLU A 522 -1.33 29.32 -19.79
N SER A 523 -0.77 28.11 -19.87
CA SER A 523 -1.18 26.99 -19.02
C SER A 523 -0.26 26.88 -17.81
N ARG A 524 -0.84 26.99 -16.61
CA ARG A 524 -0.10 26.89 -15.35
C ARG A 524 -0.76 25.92 -14.40
N ILE A 525 0.04 25.10 -13.72
CA ILE A 525 -0.45 24.25 -12.64
C ILE A 525 -0.82 25.15 -11.46
N LYS A 526 -2.06 25.07 -11.02
CA LYS A 526 -2.53 25.80 -9.85
C LYS A 526 -2.78 24.84 -8.70
N ALA A 527 -2.03 25.02 -7.63
CA ALA A 527 -2.24 24.33 -6.37
C ALA A 527 -3.14 25.15 -5.45
N THR A 528 -4.26 24.55 -5.03
CA THR A 528 -5.23 25.13 -4.10
C THR A 528 -5.27 24.30 -2.83
N VAL A 529 -5.10 24.94 -1.68
CA VAL A 529 -5.19 24.28 -0.38
C VAL A 529 -6.65 24.15 0.01
N MET A 530 -7.09 22.91 0.12
CA MET A 530 -8.45 22.54 0.54
C MET A 530 -8.57 22.50 2.05
N GLU A 531 -7.51 22.11 2.75
CA GLU A 531 -7.50 21.93 4.21
C GLU A 531 -6.07 22.09 4.74
N VAL A 532 -5.94 22.66 5.94
CA VAL A 532 -4.67 22.83 6.67
C VAL A 532 -4.88 22.28 8.07
N LYS A 533 -3.96 21.45 8.55
CA LYS A 533 -3.94 20.94 9.93
C LYS A 533 -2.58 21.15 10.57
N PRO A 534 -2.52 21.40 11.90
CA PRO A 534 -1.26 21.32 12.62
C PRO A 534 -0.68 19.90 12.51
N VAL A 535 0.64 19.79 12.61
CA VAL A 535 1.32 18.49 12.54
C VAL A 535 1.19 17.77 13.89
N ASP A 536 0.58 16.59 13.90
CA ASP A 536 0.75 15.65 15.02
C ASP A 536 2.09 14.93 14.85
N HIS A 537 3.09 15.36 15.62
CA HIS A 537 4.42 14.78 15.58
C HIS A 537 4.45 13.30 15.97
N LYS A 538 3.55 12.83 16.85
CA LYS A 538 3.51 11.41 17.26
C LYS A 538 3.03 10.53 16.11
N GLU A 539 1.98 10.95 15.41
CA GLU A 539 1.47 10.24 14.24
C GLU A 539 2.47 10.30 13.08
N TYR A 540 3.02 11.49 12.82
CA TYR A 540 3.98 11.70 11.75
C TYR A 540 5.29 10.91 11.97
N SER A 541 5.81 10.84 13.20
CA SER A 541 6.98 10.02 13.53
C SER A 541 6.73 8.54 13.28
N LYS A 542 5.55 7.99 13.64
CA LYS A 542 5.21 6.60 13.34
C LYS A 542 5.26 6.32 11.85
N ARG A 543 4.72 7.24 11.05
CA ARG A 543 4.77 7.16 9.58
C ARG A 543 6.20 7.18 9.05
N LEU A 544 7.05 8.09 9.54
CA LEU A 544 8.45 8.13 9.14
C LEU A 544 9.18 6.82 9.48
N ILE A 545 8.97 6.27 10.68
CA ILE A 545 9.55 4.99 11.08
C ILE A 545 9.11 3.86 10.12
N MET A 546 7.83 3.80 9.76
CA MET A 546 7.34 2.82 8.78
C MET A 546 8.02 2.99 7.42
N ASN A 547 8.16 4.22 6.92
CA ASN A 547 8.83 4.49 5.64
C ASN A 547 10.31 4.11 5.68
N ILE A 548 11.02 4.42 6.76
CA ILE A 548 12.43 4.06 6.94
C ILE A 548 12.59 2.53 6.95
N ARG A 549 11.74 1.81 7.69
CA ARG A 549 11.75 0.33 7.71
C ARG A 549 11.49 -0.27 6.34
N LYS A 550 10.55 0.30 5.58
CA LYS A 550 10.26 -0.13 4.21
C LYS A 550 11.47 0.03 3.29
N MET A 551 12.13 1.19 3.35
CA MET A 551 13.34 1.43 2.55
C MET A 551 14.50 0.50 2.94
N ALA A 552 14.66 0.23 4.25
CA ALA A 552 15.67 -0.68 4.75
C ALA A 552 15.44 -2.14 4.33
N ALA A 553 14.18 -2.58 4.20
CA ALA A 553 13.85 -3.94 3.74
C ALA A 553 14.01 -4.14 2.22
N THR A 554 14.21 -3.06 1.45
CA THR A 554 14.39 -3.11 -0.01
C THR A 554 15.86 -3.02 -0.42
N GLN A 555 16.78 -2.88 0.54
CA GLN A 555 18.23 -3.04 0.40
C GLN A 555 18.64 -4.44 0.84
#